data_AF-A0ABD3NUD6-F1
#
_entry.id   AF-A0ABD3NUD6-F1
#
_cell.length_a   1.000
_cell.length_b   1.000
_cell.length_c   1.000
_cell.angle_alpha   90.00
_cell.angle_beta   90.00
_cell.angle_gamma   90.00
#
_symmetry.space_group_name_H-M   'P 1'
#
loop_
_entity.id
_entity.type
_entity.pdbx_description
1 polymer ?
#
loop_
_entity_poly.entity_id
_entity_poly.type
_entity_poly.pdbx_seq_one_letter_code
_entity_poly.pdbx_strand_id
1 'polypeptide(L)'
;MSAERCHHISTTRRKAALTLLAVLSAAVAGNNLRLATTVVDDTRGGGVDALIARHLWTVTATDDGKEEKVASLLVKDPTNYIDEGGGNRSAVPRDKEGRPREDDDDEEEEEEEEEEREKKRRREGSTRNSTRPSGVVYEYIQPPPINSTARALLRAQFRNLADLDEPSSDSAALCGIVKDAEPYLDEWVDYHLGLGFHTIYLVDNSDDHELRNWQDRRRNSGHSVRVVPKPGTHRQMYSFHICASEYKHDHAYMAFFDVDEFLVLKRHETVDEFLDEHLMRGALQISWFVFGTNSRDMYSPLPVTKRFTLRDGTSEIDRHPSEWNKVKSILKLSDYGHYPKSPHSMNTNKETAGSSKAWIDTNGKGNFDSIGAINHDRPVDVAVIHHYKYLSSKEFHWKSCIRKTVDDKYKHCRNNETEVPYVGTVYDDSAWQTLKKNVPKYAAFDEFEDFM
;
A
#
# COMPACT_ATOMS: atom_id res chain seq x y z
N MET A 1 -41.21 9.32 20.70
CA MET A 1 -40.42 8.54 21.70
C MET A 1 -39.66 7.34 21.09
N SER A 2 -39.04 7.44 19.89
CA SER A 2 -38.22 6.33 19.35
C SER A 2 -36.93 6.74 18.62
N ALA A 3 -36.45 7.98 18.75
CA ALA A 3 -35.14 8.38 18.24
C ALA A 3 -34.06 8.44 19.35
N GLU A 4 -34.43 8.90 20.55
CA GLU A 4 -33.49 9.05 21.67
C GLU A 4 -32.99 7.71 22.24
N ARG A 5 -33.82 6.65 22.21
CA ARG A 5 -33.40 5.31 22.69
C ARG A 5 -32.36 4.65 21.77
N CYS A 6 -32.41 4.87 20.44
CA CYS A 6 -31.41 4.33 19.52
C CYS A 6 -30.05 5.05 19.65
N HIS A 7 -30.07 6.36 19.88
CA HIS A 7 -28.84 7.13 20.10
C HIS A 7 -28.15 6.78 21.42
N HIS A 8 -28.93 6.55 22.48
CA HIS A 8 -28.38 6.15 23.78
C HIS A 8 -27.81 4.73 23.78
N ILE A 9 -28.42 3.78 23.06
CA ILE A 9 -27.91 2.41 22.92
C ILE A 9 -26.64 2.37 22.06
N SER A 10 -26.57 3.16 20.99
CA SER A 10 -25.39 3.29 20.11
C SER A 10 -24.17 3.86 20.84
N THR A 11 -24.36 4.94 21.59
CA THR A 11 -23.28 5.57 22.38
C THR A 11 -22.81 4.68 23.53
N THR A 12 -23.70 3.93 24.17
CA THR A 12 -23.34 3.01 25.26
C THR A 12 -22.57 1.78 24.74
N ARG A 13 -22.94 1.24 23.57
CA ARG A 13 -22.21 0.14 22.91
C ARG A 13 -20.83 0.56 22.39
N ARG A 14 -20.70 1.78 21.88
CA ARG A 14 -19.39 2.37 21.48
C ARG A 14 -18.47 2.60 22.68
N LYS A 15 -19.02 3.07 23.80
CA LYS A 15 -18.28 3.19 25.08
C LYS A 15 -17.76 1.83 25.57
N ALA A 16 -18.57 0.77 25.47
CA ALA A 16 -18.15 -0.56 25.88
C ALA A 16 -17.03 -1.13 24.99
N ALA A 17 -17.13 -0.97 23.66
CA ALA A 17 -16.11 -1.47 22.72
C ALA A 17 -14.76 -0.76 22.87
N LEU A 18 -14.76 0.57 23.05
CA LEU A 18 -13.53 1.36 23.24
C LEU A 18 -12.88 1.13 24.61
N THR A 19 -13.68 0.90 25.65
CA THR A 19 -13.16 0.52 26.98
C THR A 19 -12.50 -0.87 26.92
N LEU A 20 -13.07 -1.80 26.13
CA LEU A 20 -12.49 -3.12 25.93
C LEU A 20 -11.16 -3.08 25.16
N LEU A 21 -11.05 -2.22 24.14
CA LEU A 21 -9.81 -1.99 23.37
C LEU A 21 -8.69 -1.36 24.22
N ALA A 22 -9.05 -0.42 25.11
CA ALA A 22 -8.10 0.17 26.05
C ALA A 22 -7.62 -0.83 27.11
N VAL A 23 -8.54 -1.68 27.61
CA VAL A 23 -8.21 -2.77 28.54
C VAL A 23 -7.34 -3.84 27.87
N LEU A 24 -7.60 -4.19 26.60
CA LEU A 24 -6.76 -5.11 25.82
C LEU A 24 -5.36 -4.55 25.57
N SER A 25 -5.24 -3.25 25.27
CA SER A 25 -3.92 -2.61 25.11
C SER A 25 -3.13 -2.53 26.42
N ALA A 26 -3.80 -2.34 27.56
CA ALA A 26 -3.17 -2.34 28.88
C ALA A 26 -2.78 -3.75 29.37
N ALA A 27 -3.60 -4.76 29.08
CA ALA A 27 -3.31 -6.16 29.41
C ALA A 27 -2.11 -6.72 28.62
N VAL A 28 -1.92 -6.28 27.38
CA VAL A 28 -0.73 -6.58 26.56
C VAL A 28 0.56 -5.95 27.13
N ALA A 29 0.44 -4.90 27.94
CA ALA A 29 1.56 -4.19 28.56
C ALA A 29 1.90 -4.63 30.01
N GLY A 30 1.17 -5.58 30.60
CA GLY A 30 1.52 -6.21 31.88
C GLY A 30 1.32 -5.36 33.16
N ASN A 31 0.62 -4.22 33.09
CA ASN A 31 0.46 -3.30 34.23
C ASN A 31 -0.94 -3.34 34.86
N ASN A 32 -1.00 -3.29 36.20
CA ASN A 32 -2.23 -3.12 36.98
C ASN A 32 -2.74 -1.66 36.86
N LEU A 33 -3.53 -1.34 35.83
CA LEU A 33 -4.08 0.00 35.64
C LEU A 33 -5.51 0.16 36.19
N ARG A 34 -5.76 1.27 36.90
CA ARG A 34 -7.11 1.81 37.15
C ARG A 34 -7.41 2.86 36.06
N LEU A 35 -8.48 2.65 35.28
CA LEU A 35 -8.92 3.60 34.27
C LEU A 35 -9.87 4.67 34.87
N ALA A 36 -9.63 5.93 34.55
CA ALA A 36 -10.60 7.02 34.70
C ALA A 36 -10.82 7.67 33.32
N THR A 37 -12.08 7.81 32.91
CA THR A 37 -12.46 8.45 31.63
C THR A 37 -13.06 9.82 31.91
N THR A 38 -12.51 10.88 31.32
CA THR A 38 -13.06 12.24 31.42
C THR A 38 -13.39 12.75 30.02
N VAL A 39 -14.63 13.20 29.81
CA VAL A 39 -15.07 13.84 28.56
C VAL A 39 -15.10 15.34 28.79
N VAL A 40 -14.42 16.10 27.94
CA VAL A 40 -14.47 17.57 27.96
C VAL A 40 -15.21 18.03 26.70
N ASP A 41 -16.43 18.51 26.87
CA ASP A 41 -17.17 19.23 25.82
C ASP A 41 -16.74 20.70 25.85
N ASP A 42 -15.91 21.13 24.90
CA ASP A 42 -15.62 22.54 24.71
C ASP A 42 -16.63 23.16 23.75
N THR A 43 -17.66 23.78 24.31
CA THR A 43 -18.65 24.59 23.58
C THR A 43 -18.68 26.01 24.15
N ARG A 44 -17.61 26.78 23.95
CA ARG A 44 -17.66 28.24 24.23
C ARG A 44 -16.97 29.06 23.14
N GLY A 45 -17.79 29.75 22.35
CA GLY A 45 -17.36 30.82 21.44
C GLY A 45 -18.39 31.07 20.35
N GLY A 46 -19.34 31.98 20.59
CA GLY A 46 -20.38 32.33 19.64
C GLY A 46 -19.83 33.10 18.43
N GLY A 47 -20.16 32.60 17.24
CA GLY A 47 -19.93 33.23 15.94
C GLY A 47 -20.48 32.30 14.88
N VAL A 48 -21.35 32.82 14.01
CA VAL A 48 -21.99 32.06 12.93
C VAL A 48 -20.93 31.80 11.86
N ASP A 49 -20.20 30.69 11.99
CA ASP A 49 -19.56 29.91 10.93
C ASP A 49 -18.78 28.73 11.54
N ALA A 50 -18.96 27.54 10.97
CA ALA A 50 -18.31 26.26 11.27
C ALA A 50 -18.63 25.58 12.63
N LEU A 51 -19.70 24.79 12.66
CA LEU A 51 -19.91 23.76 13.69
C LEU A 51 -19.07 22.50 13.34
N ILE A 52 -17.81 22.44 13.77
CA ILE A 52 -17.03 21.20 13.79
C ILE A 52 -17.01 20.69 15.23
N ALA A 53 -17.81 19.67 15.55
CA ALA A 53 -17.72 18.98 16.83
C ALA A 53 -16.47 18.08 16.84
N ARG A 54 -15.35 18.59 17.37
CA ARG A 54 -14.13 17.81 17.58
C ARG A 54 -14.24 17.04 18.89
N HIS A 55 -14.33 15.71 18.82
CA HIS A 55 -14.26 14.87 20.03
C HIS A 55 -12.81 14.47 20.26
N LEU A 56 -12.16 15.07 21.27
CA LEU A 56 -10.83 14.70 21.72
C LEU A 56 -10.97 13.72 22.89
N TRP A 57 -10.55 12.47 22.71
CA TRP A 57 -10.53 11.47 23.77
C TRP A 57 -9.11 11.29 24.28
N THR A 58 -8.88 11.62 25.55
CA THR A 58 -7.59 11.48 26.24
C THR A 58 -7.66 10.33 27.23
N VAL A 59 -6.68 9.41 27.15
CA VAL A 59 -6.48 8.35 28.15
C VAL A 59 -5.25 8.71 28.99
N THR A 60 -5.44 8.83 30.30
CA THR A 60 -4.39 9.10 31.29
C THR A 60 -4.14 7.85 32.12
N ALA A 61 -2.88 7.41 32.20
CA ALA A 61 -2.43 6.43 33.18
C ALA A 61 -1.90 7.16 34.41
N THR A 62 -2.16 6.62 35.60
CA THR A 62 -1.53 7.10 36.84
C THR A 62 -0.78 5.95 37.46
N ASP A 63 0.52 6.15 37.69
CA ASP A 63 1.35 5.29 38.51
C ASP A 63 2.01 6.17 39.58
N ASP A 64 1.82 5.82 40.85
CA ASP A 64 2.38 6.46 42.04
C ASP A 64 2.62 7.98 42.00
N GLY A 65 1.57 8.74 41.65
CA GLY A 65 1.54 10.20 41.80
C GLY A 65 2.17 11.01 40.65
N LYS A 66 2.43 10.41 39.49
CA LYS A 66 2.74 11.14 38.25
C LYS A 66 1.71 10.84 37.17
N GLU A 67 1.07 11.89 36.64
CA GLU A 67 0.19 11.80 35.47
C GLU A 67 1.04 11.76 34.20
N GLU A 68 0.82 10.74 33.36
CA GLU A 68 1.40 10.68 32.02
C GLU A 68 0.29 10.46 30.98
N LYS A 69 0.26 11.31 29.94
CA LYS A 69 -0.71 11.19 28.83
C LYS A 69 -0.27 10.05 27.91
N VAL A 70 -1.09 9.01 27.78
CA VAL A 70 -0.70 7.79 27.04
C VAL A 70 -1.26 7.76 25.61
N ALA A 71 -2.38 8.42 25.31
CA ALA A 71 -2.88 8.57 23.94
C ALA A 71 -3.92 9.69 23.78
N SER A 72 -3.95 10.31 22.60
CA SER A 72 -5.03 11.18 22.12
C SER A 72 -5.50 10.72 20.74
N LEU A 73 -6.78 10.38 20.59
CA LEU A 73 -7.37 9.99 19.31
C LEU A 73 -8.26 11.13 18.78
N LEU A 74 -7.97 11.59 17.55
CA LEU A 74 -8.79 12.55 16.81
C LEU A 74 -9.64 11.78 15.80
N VAL A 75 -10.96 11.78 15.99
CA VAL A 75 -11.91 11.26 15.00
C VAL A 75 -12.49 12.45 14.23
N LYS A 76 -12.25 12.52 12.92
CA LYS A 76 -12.95 13.45 12.02
C LYS A 76 -14.19 12.76 11.45
N ASP A 77 -15.35 13.38 11.60
CA ASP A 77 -16.62 12.91 11.01
C ASP A 77 -16.64 13.23 9.50
N PRO A 78 -16.87 12.27 8.59
CA PRO A 78 -16.75 12.49 7.14
C PRO A 78 -18.05 12.95 6.46
N THR A 79 -19.06 13.44 7.17
CA THR A 79 -20.31 13.91 6.55
C THR A 79 -20.55 15.39 6.80
N ASN A 80 -20.20 16.23 5.81
CA ASN A 80 -20.93 17.42 5.36
C ASN A 80 -20.07 18.21 4.36
N TYR A 81 -20.38 18.11 3.07
CA TYR A 81 -19.96 19.09 2.06
C TYR A 81 -21.23 19.64 1.40
N ILE A 82 -21.45 20.94 1.56
CA ILE A 82 -22.52 21.70 0.91
C ILE A 82 -21.93 22.31 -0.37
N ASP A 83 -22.66 22.14 -1.45
CA ASP A 83 -22.42 22.68 -2.79
C ASP A 83 -22.79 24.17 -2.83
N GLU A 84 -21.87 25.04 -3.26
CA GLU A 84 -22.20 26.43 -3.63
C GLU A 84 -21.74 26.72 -5.06
N GLY A 85 -22.72 26.83 -5.95
CA GLY A 85 -22.56 27.33 -7.30
C GLY A 85 -22.43 28.86 -7.35
N GLY A 86 -21.65 29.34 -8.31
CA GLY A 86 -21.56 30.76 -8.65
C GLY A 86 -21.34 30.93 -10.15
N GLY A 87 -22.36 31.43 -10.85
CA GLY A 87 -22.30 31.74 -12.28
C GLY A 87 -21.63 33.07 -12.58
N ASN A 88 -21.23 33.27 -13.84
CA ASN A 88 -21.10 34.63 -14.37
C ASN A 88 -21.36 34.68 -15.89
N ARG A 89 -22.11 35.70 -16.32
CA ARG A 89 -22.50 36.02 -17.70
C ARG A 89 -21.69 37.20 -18.21
N SER A 90 -21.32 37.20 -19.49
CA SER A 90 -21.20 38.39 -20.37
C SER A 90 -20.96 37.92 -21.80
N ALA A 91 -21.94 37.95 -22.71
CA ALA A 91 -22.33 39.06 -23.60
C ALA A 91 -21.25 39.43 -24.65
N VAL A 92 -21.52 39.10 -25.93
CA VAL A 92 -20.79 39.53 -27.13
C VAL A 92 -21.81 40.09 -28.13
N PRO A 93 -21.60 41.28 -28.74
CA PRO A 93 -22.38 41.73 -29.89
C PRO A 93 -21.68 41.45 -31.22
N ARG A 94 -22.50 41.37 -32.28
CA ARG A 94 -22.13 41.13 -33.69
C ARG A 94 -21.82 42.42 -34.45
N ASP A 95 -21.30 42.20 -35.67
CA ASP A 95 -21.43 42.98 -36.93
C ASP A 95 -20.29 43.97 -37.28
N LYS A 96 -19.49 43.69 -38.34
CA LYS A 96 -19.70 44.19 -39.73
C LYS A 96 -18.50 43.93 -40.67
N GLU A 97 -18.85 43.81 -41.95
CA GLU A 97 -18.00 43.63 -43.14
C GLU A 97 -17.14 44.87 -43.51
N GLY A 98 -16.04 44.64 -44.24
CA GLY A 98 -15.34 45.67 -45.04
C GLY A 98 -13.93 45.29 -45.53
N ARG A 99 -13.78 45.04 -46.84
CA ARG A 99 -12.51 45.00 -47.64
C ARG A 99 -12.12 46.43 -48.09
N PRO A 100 -11.00 46.67 -48.82
CA PRO A 100 -9.65 46.05 -48.85
C PRO A 100 -8.50 47.11 -48.87
N ARG A 101 -7.22 46.69 -48.82
CA ARG A 101 -5.96 47.33 -49.33
C ARG A 101 -4.78 46.45 -48.85
N GLU A 102 -4.14 45.65 -49.71
CA GLU A 102 -2.99 45.96 -50.59
C GLU A 102 -1.72 46.41 -49.84
N ASP A 103 -0.81 45.44 -49.77
CA ASP A 103 0.66 45.46 -49.87
C ASP A 103 1.48 46.07 -48.72
N ASP A 104 1.99 45.19 -47.84
CA ASP A 104 3.37 45.17 -47.27
C ASP A 104 3.52 43.91 -46.36
N ASP A 105 3.40 42.70 -46.92
CA ASP A 105 3.23 41.43 -46.16
C ASP A 105 4.48 40.53 -46.04
N ASP A 106 5.69 40.97 -46.40
CA ASP A 106 6.84 40.03 -46.45
C ASP A 106 7.80 40.09 -45.23
N GLU A 107 7.69 41.09 -44.33
CA GLU A 107 8.56 41.18 -43.12
C GLU A 107 7.82 40.91 -41.78
N GLU A 108 6.50 41.13 -41.69
CA GLU A 108 5.72 40.78 -40.48
C GLU A 108 5.38 39.28 -40.41
N GLU A 109 5.30 38.58 -41.55
CA GLU A 109 5.03 37.13 -41.59
C GLU A 109 6.20 36.29 -41.02
N GLU A 110 7.46 36.74 -41.15
CA GLU A 110 8.61 36.02 -40.58
C GLU A 110 8.69 36.16 -39.04
N GLU A 111 8.36 37.34 -38.49
CA GLU A 111 8.29 37.54 -37.03
C GLU A 111 7.08 36.83 -36.41
N GLU A 112 5.91 36.84 -37.06
CA GLU A 112 4.74 36.09 -36.60
C GLU A 112 4.94 34.57 -36.70
N GLU A 113 5.62 34.06 -37.74
CA GLU A 113 5.99 32.66 -37.85
C GLU A 113 6.99 32.23 -36.78
N GLU A 114 7.97 33.07 -36.42
CA GLU A 114 8.93 32.75 -35.36
C GLU A 114 8.27 32.78 -33.98
N GLU A 115 7.36 33.74 -33.73
CA GLU A 115 6.55 33.79 -32.52
C GLU A 115 5.55 32.62 -32.42
N GLU A 116 4.94 32.21 -33.53
CA GLU A 116 4.11 31.00 -33.59
C GLU A 116 4.93 29.73 -33.39
N ARG A 117 6.15 29.64 -33.96
CA ARG A 117 7.06 28.51 -33.74
C ARG A 117 7.52 28.45 -32.28
N GLU A 118 7.72 29.60 -31.63
CA GLU A 118 8.07 29.64 -30.20
C GLU A 118 6.86 29.35 -29.31
N LYS A 119 5.67 29.87 -29.62
CA LYS A 119 4.40 29.51 -28.96
C LYS A 119 4.06 28.04 -29.16
N LYS A 120 4.37 27.46 -30.32
CA LYS A 120 4.22 26.03 -30.63
C LYS A 120 5.24 25.19 -29.89
N ARG A 121 6.51 25.61 -29.80
CA ARG A 121 7.53 24.97 -28.92
C ARG A 121 7.15 25.03 -27.43
N ARG A 122 6.53 26.13 -26.97
CA ARG A 122 6.01 26.26 -25.60
C ARG A 122 4.75 25.41 -25.37
N ARG A 123 3.85 25.29 -26.35
CA ARG A 123 2.66 24.40 -26.31
C ARG A 123 3.03 22.92 -26.41
N GLU A 124 4.04 22.57 -27.20
CA GLU A 124 4.60 21.21 -27.33
C GLU A 124 5.48 20.83 -26.12
N GLY A 125 6.08 21.81 -25.45
CA GLY A 125 6.74 21.63 -24.14
C GLY A 125 5.77 21.40 -22.97
N SER A 126 4.50 21.78 -23.12
CA SER A 126 3.50 21.76 -22.05
C SER A 126 2.51 20.58 -22.10
N THR A 127 2.65 19.64 -23.05
CA THR A 127 1.77 18.46 -23.15
C THR A 127 2.52 17.13 -23.24
N ARG A 128 3.77 17.09 -22.74
CA ARG A 128 4.34 15.82 -22.28
C ARG A 128 3.83 15.55 -20.87
N ASN A 129 2.96 14.57 -20.70
CA ASN A 129 2.75 13.93 -19.39
C ASN A 129 4.11 13.50 -18.85
N SER A 130 4.70 14.31 -17.97
CA SER A 130 5.96 13.99 -17.34
C SER A 130 5.74 12.79 -16.43
N THR A 131 6.20 11.62 -16.85
CA THR A 131 6.31 10.43 -16.00
C THR A 131 7.47 10.55 -14.99
N ARG A 132 8.13 11.71 -14.93
CA ARG A 132 9.28 11.96 -14.06
C ARG A 132 8.79 12.10 -12.61
N PRO A 133 9.38 11.37 -11.65
CA PRO A 133 8.98 11.45 -10.25
C PRO A 133 9.12 12.89 -9.73
N SER A 134 8.06 13.41 -9.11
CA SER A 134 8.03 14.72 -8.43
C SER A 134 8.08 14.50 -6.93
N GLY A 135 8.78 15.34 -6.16
CA GLY A 135 8.69 15.31 -4.69
C GLY A 135 9.84 16.00 -3.96
N VAL A 136 9.65 16.12 -2.65
CA VAL A 136 10.59 16.72 -1.71
C VAL A 136 11.76 15.77 -1.49
N VAL A 137 12.98 16.32 -1.44
CA VAL A 137 14.17 15.58 -1.01
C VAL A 137 14.19 15.57 0.51
N TYR A 138 14.07 14.38 1.10
CA TYR A 138 14.23 14.19 2.53
C TYR A 138 15.70 14.10 2.90
N GLU A 139 16.08 14.76 3.99
CA GLU A 139 17.35 14.45 4.65
C GLU A 139 17.29 13.01 5.13
N TYR A 140 18.33 12.25 4.79
CA TYR A 140 18.40 10.85 5.18
C TYR A 140 18.74 10.75 6.67
N ILE A 141 17.73 10.39 7.45
CA ILE A 141 17.89 10.12 8.89
C ILE A 141 18.10 8.62 9.04
N GLN A 142 19.30 8.23 9.49
CA GLN A 142 19.59 6.83 9.83
C GLN A 142 18.59 6.36 10.89
N PRO A 143 17.84 5.27 10.65
CA PRO A 143 16.95 4.72 11.66
C PRO A 143 17.75 4.12 12.82
N PRO A 144 17.14 3.97 14.02
CA PRO A 144 17.80 3.32 15.15
C PRO A 144 18.27 1.92 14.77
N PRO A 145 19.37 1.38 15.33
CA PRO A 145 19.77 0.01 15.06
C PRO A 145 18.65 -0.97 15.46
N ILE A 146 18.63 -2.15 14.83
CA ILE A 146 17.72 -3.22 15.25
C ILE A 146 18.13 -3.65 16.66
N ASN A 147 17.17 -3.70 17.58
CA ASN A 147 17.43 -4.17 18.94
C ASN A 147 17.69 -5.68 18.92
N SER A 148 18.95 -6.09 19.05
CA SER A 148 19.37 -7.49 18.97
C SER A 148 18.81 -8.34 20.11
N THR A 149 18.71 -7.79 21.32
CA THR A 149 18.08 -8.46 22.45
C THR A 149 16.60 -8.70 22.19
N ALA A 150 15.87 -7.67 21.72
CA ALA A 150 14.47 -7.83 21.36
C ALA A 150 14.28 -8.81 20.20
N ARG A 151 15.17 -8.81 19.21
CA ARG A 151 15.15 -9.77 18.10
C ARG A 151 15.32 -11.22 18.57
N ALA A 152 16.23 -11.45 19.53
CA ALA A 152 16.41 -12.78 20.11
C ALA A 152 15.13 -13.29 20.79
N LEU A 153 14.37 -12.41 21.44
CA LEU A 153 13.05 -12.74 22.01
C LEU A 153 11.98 -12.90 20.92
N LEU A 154 12.02 -12.07 19.88
CA LEU A 154 11.09 -12.10 18.76
C LEU A 154 11.13 -13.44 18.01
N ARG A 155 12.30 -14.09 17.93
CA ARG A 155 12.45 -15.44 17.35
C ARG A 155 11.49 -16.47 17.96
N ALA A 156 11.10 -16.33 19.22
CA ALA A 156 10.13 -17.24 19.83
C ALA A 156 8.68 -17.02 19.34
N GLN A 157 8.38 -15.87 18.73
CA GLN A 157 7.06 -15.50 18.22
C GLN A 157 6.88 -15.81 16.74
N PHE A 158 7.96 -16.16 16.04
CA PHE A 158 8.00 -16.40 14.60
C PHE A 158 8.63 -17.76 14.33
N ARG A 159 7.95 -18.59 13.54
CA ARG A 159 8.46 -19.93 13.21
C ARG A 159 9.71 -19.88 12.35
N ASN A 160 9.72 -19.02 11.32
CA ASN A 160 10.79 -18.92 10.33
C ASN A 160 11.38 -17.50 10.28
N LEU A 161 11.65 -16.87 11.43
CA LEU A 161 12.33 -15.58 11.43
C LEU A 161 13.80 -15.76 11.03
N ALA A 162 14.18 -15.20 9.88
CA ALA A 162 15.53 -15.30 9.35
C ALA A 162 16.61 -14.82 10.32
N ASP A 163 17.81 -15.39 10.24
CA ASP A 163 18.97 -14.87 10.95
C ASP A 163 19.61 -13.73 10.14
N LEU A 164 19.94 -12.62 10.81
CA LEU A 164 20.57 -11.47 10.14
C LEU A 164 22.09 -11.58 10.08
N ASP A 165 22.66 -12.54 10.80
CA ASP A 165 24.09 -12.82 10.76
C ASP A 165 24.46 -13.76 9.59
N GLU A 166 23.48 -14.31 8.87
CA GLU A 166 23.69 -15.09 7.65
C GLU A 166 24.32 -14.22 6.55
N PRO A 167 25.14 -14.81 5.66
CA PRO A 167 25.76 -14.10 4.57
C PRO A 167 24.73 -13.38 3.69
N SER A 168 25.03 -12.13 3.31
CA SER A 168 24.17 -11.38 2.39
C SER A 168 23.94 -12.11 1.06
N SER A 169 24.87 -12.98 0.66
CA SER A 169 24.82 -13.84 -0.55
C SER A 169 23.68 -14.85 -0.58
N ASP A 170 23.01 -15.09 0.55
CA ASP A 170 21.92 -16.05 0.67
C ASP A 170 20.61 -15.39 1.17
N SER A 171 20.66 -14.11 1.53
CA SER A 171 19.51 -13.41 2.11
C SER A 171 18.51 -12.88 1.09
N ALA A 172 17.22 -12.95 1.45
CA ALA A 172 16.11 -12.42 0.67
C ALA A 172 15.48 -11.17 1.34
N ALA A 173 15.35 -10.09 0.59
CA ALA A 173 14.64 -8.88 0.99
C ALA A 173 13.27 -8.76 0.33
N LEU A 174 12.42 -7.89 0.89
CA LEU A 174 11.13 -7.52 0.31
C LEU A 174 11.02 -6.00 0.26
N CYS A 175 10.66 -5.45 -0.89
CA CYS A 175 10.38 -4.03 -1.08
C CYS A 175 8.89 -3.82 -1.38
N GLY A 176 8.27 -2.90 -0.65
CA GLY A 176 6.90 -2.44 -0.88
C GLY A 176 6.80 -0.92 -0.79
N ILE A 177 5.75 -0.35 -1.38
CA ILE A 177 5.42 1.07 -1.25
C ILE A 177 4.10 1.21 -0.47
N VAL A 178 4.10 2.12 0.50
CA VAL A 178 2.95 2.40 1.36
C VAL A 178 2.42 3.79 1.06
N LYS A 179 1.09 3.89 0.97
CA LYS A 179 0.36 5.14 0.99
C LYS A 179 -0.96 4.83 1.69
N ASP A 180 -1.26 5.45 2.82
CA ASP A 180 -2.52 5.34 3.57
C ASP A 180 -3.02 3.88 3.74
N ALA A 181 -2.11 2.96 4.05
CA ALA A 181 -2.39 1.52 4.19
C ALA A 181 -1.87 0.96 5.53
N GLU A 182 -1.59 1.84 6.48
CA GLU A 182 -1.13 1.56 7.83
C GLU A 182 -2.01 0.54 8.59
N PRO A 183 -3.35 0.53 8.42
CA PRO A 183 -4.21 -0.43 9.15
C PRO A 183 -3.92 -1.92 8.91
N TYR A 184 -3.24 -2.29 7.82
CA TYR A 184 -2.91 -3.68 7.49
C TYR A 184 -1.40 -3.95 7.50
N LEU A 185 -0.59 -2.93 7.75
CA LEU A 185 0.86 -2.99 7.55
C LEU A 185 1.53 -3.96 8.54
N ASP A 186 1.07 -4.03 9.78
CA ASP A 186 1.62 -4.96 10.77
C ASP A 186 1.43 -6.42 10.37
N GLU A 187 0.24 -6.79 9.86
CA GLU A 187 -0.03 -8.13 9.32
C GLU A 187 0.89 -8.45 8.15
N TRP A 188 0.98 -7.53 7.18
CA TRP A 188 1.79 -7.75 5.98
C TRP A 188 3.28 -7.91 6.31
N VAL A 189 3.81 -7.10 7.23
CA VAL A 189 5.22 -7.19 7.67
C VAL A 189 5.46 -8.47 8.46
N ASP A 190 4.59 -8.80 9.43
CA ASP A 190 4.73 -10.01 10.23
C ASP A 190 4.62 -11.27 9.36
N TYR A 191 3.69 -11.28 8.40
CA TYR A 191 3.51 -12.39 7.47
C TYR A 191 4.81 -12.71 6.70
N HIS A 192 5.40 -11.69 6.07
CA HIS A 192 6.56 -11.90 5.21
C HIS A 192 7.84 -12.16 6.03
N LEU A 193 8.01 -11.54 7.20
CA LEU A 193 9.11 -11.92 8.11
C LEU A 193 8.93 -13.36 8.63
N GLY A 194 7.69 -13.80 8.87
CA GLY A 194 7.36 -15.17 9.24
C GLY A 194 7.55 -16.19 8.11
N LEU A 195 7.66 -15.75 6.86
CA LEU A 195 8.03 -16.59 5.73
C LEU A 195 9.55 -16.73 5.53
N GLY A 196 10.36 -15.96 6.26
CA GLY A 196 11.82 -15.99 6.12
C GLY A 196 12.43 -14.83 5.33
N PHE A 197 11.67 -13.80 4.99
CA PHE A 197 12.31 -12.57 4.48
C PHE A 197 13.20 -11.96 5.56
N HIS A 198 14.43 -11.64 5.20
CA HIS A 198 15.46 -11.14 6.12
C HIS A 198 15.22 -9.68 6.48
N THR A 199 14.90 -8.85 5.49
CA THR A 199 14.69 -7.41 5.67
C THR A 199 13.56 -6.92 4.78
N ILE A 200 12.70 -6.07 5.34
CA ILE A 200 11.62 -5.41 4.61
C ILE A 200 11.94 -3.92 4.45
N TYR A 201 11.96 -3.47 3.20
CA TYR A 201 12.10 -2.08 2.79
C TYR A 201 10.72 -1.52 2.44
N LEU A 202 10.29 -0.48 3.15
CA LEU A 202 9.03 0.20 2.90
C LEU A 202 9.30 1.60 2.37
N VAL A 203 8.89 1.87 1.15
CA VAL A 203 8.90 3.22 0.62
C VAL A 203 7.63 3.93 1.10
N ASP A 204 7.82 4.94 1.94
CA ASP A 204 6.73 5.75 2.49
C ASP A 204 6.39 6.88 1.51
N ASN A 205 5.19 6.84 0.93
CA ASN A 205 4.71 7.84 -0.01
C ASN A 205 3.84 8.92 0.65
N SER A 206 3.79 8.97 1.98
CA SER A 206 3.16 10.08 2.72
C SER A 206 3.98 11.36 2.60
N ASP A 207 3.28 12.50 2.66
CA ASP A 207 3.90 13.82 2.51
C ASP A 207 4.82 14.21 3.67
N ASP A 208 4.64 13.60 4.86
CA ASP A 208 5.30 13.97 6.13
C ASP A 208 6.09 12.82 6.78
N HIS A 209 6.43 11.75 6.05
CA HIS A 209 7.18 10.58 6.56
C HIS A 209 6.49 9.92 7.78
N GLU A 210 5.19 9.67 7.64
CA GLU A 210 4.30 9.18 8.70
C GLU A 210 4.73 7.84 9.29
N LEU A 211 5.42 6.99 8.51
CA LEU A 211 5.87 5.68 8.96
C LEU A 211 7.13 5.72 9.84
N ARG A 212 7.77 6.87 10.05
CA ARG A 212 8.99 6.98 10.87
C ARG A 212 8.80 6.43 12.27
N ASN A 213 7.78 6.90 12.98
CA ASN A 213 7.52 6.46 14.36
C ASN A 213 7.12 4.98 14.43
N TRP A 214 6.41 4.49 13.41
CA TRP A 214 6.10 3.07 13.28
C TRP A 214 7.38 2.25 13.10
N GLN A 215 8.29 2.68 12.23
CA GLN A 215 9.59 2.02 12.00
C GLN A 215 10.40 1.91 13.28
N ASP A 216 10.53 3.01 14.03
CA ASP A 216 11.34 3.04 15.25
C ASP A 216 10.82 2.04 16.27
N ARG A 217 9.48 1.98 16.46
CA ARG A 217 8.86 0.98 17.35
C ARG A 217 9.12 -0.45 16.88
N ARG A 218 9.02 -0.72 15.58
CA ARG A 218 9.22 -2.06 14.99
C ARG A 218 10.68 -2.52 15.11
N ARG A 219 11.64 -1.61 14.89
CA ARG A 219 13.08 -1.91 15.05
C ARG A 219 13.47 -2.08 16.52
N ASN A 220 12.88 -1.29 17.41
CA ASN A 220 13.05 -1.46 18.86
C ASN A 220 12.50 -2.80 19.37
N SER A 221 11.49 -3.37 18.71
CA SER A 221 10.97 -4.72 18.99
C SER A 221 11.68 -5.84 18.21
N GLY A 222 12.78 -5.54 17.50
CA GLY A 222 13.65 -6.54 16.87
C GLY A 222 13.33 -6.88 15.41
N HIS A 223 12.34 -6.23 14.80
CA HIS A 223 12.02 -6.44 13.39
C HIS A 223 13.04 -5.76 12.47
N SER A 224 13.45 -6.45 11.41
CA SER A 224 14.31 -5.90 10.37
C SER A 224 13.47 -5.16 9.33
N VAL A 225 13.15 -3.91 9.63
CA VAL A 225 12.39 -3.04 8.74
C VAL A 225 13.13 -1.74 8.50
N ARG A 226 13.05 -1.22 7.27
CA ARG A 226 13.62 0.08 6.89
C ARG A 226 12.61 0.88 6.09
N VAL A 227 12.24 2.05 6.61
CA VAL A 227 11.37 2.99 5.90
C VAL A 227 12.24 3.99 5.13
N VAL A 228 11.81 4.30 3.90
CA VAL A 228 12.44 5.26 3.01
C VAL A 228 11.40 6.28 2.54
N PRO A 229 11.42 7.54 3.02
CA PRO A 229 10.44 8.55 2.61
C PRO A 229 10.64 8.99 1.16
N LYS A 230 9.62 8.82 0.32
CA LYS A 230 9.57 9.27 -1.08
C LYS A 230 8.16 9.78 -1.44
N PRO A 231 7.73 10.95 -0.94
CA PRO A 231 6.46 11.53 -1.32
C PRO A 231 6.37 11.97 -2.78
N GLY A 232 5.16 12.31 -3.18
CA GLY A 232 4.81 12.78 -4.52
C GLY A 232 4.30 11.67 -5.42
N THR A 233 4.32 11.93 -6.72
CA THR A 233 3.56 11.12 -7.70
C THR A 233 4.47 10.21 -8.54
N HIS A 234 3.86 9.21 -9.18
CA HIS A 234 4.54 8.22 -10.03
C HIS A 234 5.62 7.42 -9.29
N ARG A 235 5.35 7.04 -8.04
CA ARG A 235 6.36 6.50 -7.14
C ARG A 235 6.50 4.99 -7.15
N GLN A 236 5.57 4.21 -7.71
CA GLN A 236 5.63 2.75 -7.58
C GLN A 236 6.88 2.14 -8.25
N MET A 237 7.07 2.37 -9.56
CA MET A 237 8.25 1.87 -10.28
C MET A 237 9.55 2.49 -9.77
N TYR A 238 9.50 3.77 -9.37
CA TYR A 238 10.64 4.45 -8.77
C TYR A 238 11.05 3.82 -7.45
N SER A 239 10.09 3.39 -6.63
CA SER A 239 10.32 2.73 -5.34
C SER A 239 11.04 1.39 -5.52
N PHE A 240 10.59 0.57 -6.47
CA PHE A 240 11.24 -0.69 -6.78
C PHE A 240 12.63 -0.50 -7.38
N HIS A 241 12.80 0.52 -8.22
CA HIS A 241 14.12 0.92 -8.73
C HIS A 241 15.09 1.29 -7.60
N ILE A 242 14.70 2.18 -6.67
CA ILE A 242 15.60 2.60 -5.59
C ILE A 242 15.93 1.44 -4.68
N CYS A 243 14.95 0.61 -4.30
CA CYS A 243 15.18 -0.57 -3.47
C CYS A 243 16.24 -1.49 -4.10
N ALA A 244 16.06 -1.84 -5.38
CA ALA A 244 17.01 -2.67 -6.08
C ALA A 244 18.38 -1.98 -6.21
N SER A 245 18.42 -0.71 -6.60
CA SER A 245 19.68 -0.02 -6.88
C SER A 245 20.52 0.28 -5.63
N GLU A 246 19.87 0.60 -4.51
CA GLU A 246 20.52 0.98 -3.25
C GLU A 246 20.97 -0.26 -2.47
N TYR A 247 20.16 -1.34 -2.47
CA TYR A 247 20.38 -2.49 -1.59
C TYR A 247 20.81 -3.78 -2.33
N LYS A 248 21.16 -3.70 -3.62
CA LYS A 248 21.64 -4.87 -4.41
C LYS A 248 22.90 -5.56 -3.88
N HIS A 249 23.64 -4.91 -2.98
CA HIS A 249 24.84 -5.47 -2.36
C HIS A 249 24.60 -5.97 -0.94
N ASP A 250 23.41 -5.70 -0.39
CA ASP A 250 23.05 -6.07 0.98
C ASP A 250 22.30 -7.41 1.02
N HIS A 251 21.75 -7.84 -0.12
CA HIS A 251 20.96 -9.06 -0.26
C HIS A 251 21.21 -9.77 -1.60
N ALA A 252 20.96 -11.07 -1.64
CA ALA A 252 21.03 -11.87 -2.86
C ALA A 252 19.76 -11.73 -3.70
N TYR A 253 18.61 -11.67 -3.03
CA TYR A 253 17.30 -11.63 -3.65
C TYR A 253 16.47 -10.46 -3.13
N MET A 254 15.58 -9.95 -3.96
CA MET A 254 14.56 -9.00 -3.54
C MET A 254 13.22 -9.25 -4.22
N ALA A 255 12.17 -9.39 -3.42
CA ALA A 255 10.78 -9.39 -3.86
C ALA A 255 10.25 -7.96 -3.95
N PHE A 256 9.34 -7.70 -4.90
CA PHE A 256 8.71 -6.39 -5.11
C PHE A 256 7.18 -6.53 -5.07
N PHE A 257 6.59 -6.46 -3.88
CA PHE A 257 5.17 -6.69 -3.65
C PHE A 257 4.47 -5.43 -3.14
N ASP A 258 3.21 -5.27 -3.52
CA ASP A 258 2.33 -4.26 -2.94
C ASP A 258 1.90 -4.72 -1.53
N VAL A 259 1.51 -3.77 -0.67
CA VAL A 259 1.17 -4.09 0.75
C VAL A 259 -0.18 -4.78 0.95
N ASP A 260 -0.85 -5.13 -0.15
CA ASP A 260 -2.03 -6.00 -0.23
C ASP A 260 -1.73 -7.33 -0.92
N GLU A 261 -0.45 -7.69 -1.07
CA GLU A 261 0.00 -8.92 -1.74
C GLU A 261 0.76 -9.84 -0.78
N PHE A 262 0.35 -11.11 -0.71
CA PHE A 262 0.87 -12.11 0.22
C PHE A 262 1.39 -13.33 -0.54
N LEU A 263 2.68 -13.65 -0.39
CA LEU A 263 3.27 -14.85 -1.00
C LEU A 263 2.82 -16.12 -0.28
N VAL A 264 2.24 -17.07 -1.01
CA VAL A 264 1.89 -18.39 -0.50
C VAL A 264 2.78 -19.42 -1.18
N LEU A 265 3.62 -20.08 -0.38
CA LEU A 265 4.46 -21.21 -0.79
C LEU A 265 3.69 -22.50 -0.58
N LYS A 266 3.59 -23.34 -1.61
CA LYS A 266 2.84 -24.62 -1.57
C LYS A 266 3.75 -25.83 -1.44
N ARG A 267 5.03 -25.69 -1.75
CA ARG A 267 6.04 -26.78 -1.73
C ARG A 267 7.24 -26.53 -0.83
N HIS A 268 7.33 -25.33 -0.24
CA HIS A 268 8.47 -24.87 0.55
C HIS A 268 7.99 -24.25 1.85
N GLU A 269 8.81 -24.34 2.89
CA GLU A 269 8.49 -23.78 4.21
C GLU A 269 8.99 -22.33 4.34
N THR A 270 10.09 -22.00 3.65
CA THR A 270 10.72 -20.67 3.69
C THR A 270 10.98 -20.10 2.30
N VAL A 271 11.15 -18.78 2.25
CA VAL A 271 11.52 -18.08 1.01
C VAL A 271 12.91 -18.48 0.54
N ASP A 272 13.85 -18.76 1.45
CA ASP A 272 15.21 -19.13 1.07
C ASP A 272 15.23 -20.49 0.35
N GLU A 273 14.55 -21.51 0.89
CA GLU A 273 14.36 -22.81 0.23
C GLU A 273 13.72 -22.67 -1.15
N PHE A 274 12.70 -21.81 -1.25
CA PHE A 274 12.00 -21.56 -2.49
C PHE A 274 12.90 -20.91 -3.56
N LEU A 275 13.71 -19.92 -3.17
CA LEU A 275 14.56 -19.19 -4.10
C LEU A 275 15.82 -19.95 -4.52
N ASP A 276 16.36 -20.79 -3.64
CA ASP A 276 17.46 -21.70 -3.98
C ASP A 276 17.04 -22.68 -5.08
N GLU A 277 15.82 -23.24 -5.01
CA GLU A 277 15.31 -24.14 -6.05
C GLU A 277 14.91 -23.42 -7.34
N HIS A 278 14.25 -22.25 -7.24
CA HIS A 278 13.55 -21.65 -8.39
C HIS A 278 14.21 -20.40 -8.99
N LEU A 279 15.21 -19.80 -8.35
CA LEU A 279 15.82 -18.54 -8.82
C LEU A 279 17.34 -18.54 -8.75
N MET A 280 17.97 -19.23 -9.70
CA MET A 280 19.43 -19.19 -9.85
C MET A 280 19.95 -17.92 -10.54
N ARG A 281 19.14 -17.31 -11.43
CA ARG A 281 19.49 -16.10 -12.19
C ARG A 281 18.24 -15.37 -12.69
N GLY A 282 18.39 -14.08 -12.97
CA GLY A 282 17.34 -13.25 -13.56
C GLY A 282 16.25 -12.89 -12.55
N ALA A 283 15.00 -12.91 -13.00
CA ALA A 283 13.85 -12.57 -12.19
C ALA A 283 12.73 -13.63 -12.30
N LEU A 284 12.30 -14.13 -11.15
CA LEU A 284 11.18 -15.03 -11.00
C LEU A 284 9.88 -14.25 -10.99
N GLN A 285 8.90 -14.69 -11.78
CA GLN A 285 7.57 -14.12 -11.89
C GLN A 285 6.56 -15.07 -11.23
N ILE A 286 5.92 -14.59 -10.16
CA ILE A 286 4.94 -15.35 -9.38
C ILE A 286 3.54 -14.91 -9.79
N SER A 287 2.71 -15.87 -10.18
CA SER A 287 1.34 -15.63 -10.62
C SER A 287 0.42 -15.17 -9.49
N TRP A 288 -0.64 -14.44 -9.83
CA TRP A 288 -1.66 -14.02 -8.88
C TRP A 288 -2.84 -14.97 -8.76
N PHE A 289 -3.40 -15.01 -7.55
CA PHE A 289 -4.83 -15.13 -7.32
C PHE A 289 -5.38 -13.79 -6.84
N VAL A 290 -6.53 -13.39 -7.39
CA VAL A 290 -7.18 -12.13 -7.04
C VAL A 290 -8.31 -12.39 -6.07
N PHE A 291 -8.17 -11.85 -4.87
CA PHE A 291 -9.18 -11.96 -3.81
C PHE A 291 -10.21 -10.85 -3.95
N GLY A 292 -11.49 -11.25 -3.93
CA GLY A 292 -12.61 -10.34 -4.03
C GLY A 292 -13.05 -9.79 -2.67
N THR A 293 -14.18 -9.10 -2.68
CA THR A 293 -14.72 -8.44 -1.49
C THR A 293 -15.31 -9.38 -0.46
N ASN A 294 -15.50 -10.67 -0.77
CA ASN A 294 -16.26 -11.59 0.08
C ASN A 294 -17.68 -11.06 0.42
N SER A 295 -18.25 -10.19 -0.43
CA SER A 295 -19.50 -9.45 -0.15
C SER A 295 -19.46 -8.59 1.13
N ARG A 296 -18.27 -8.22 1.60
CA ARG A 296 -18.07 -7.32 2.75
C ARG A 296 -18.19 -5.88 2.28
N ASP A 297 -18.96 -5.08 3.02
CA ASP A 297 -19.20 -3.68 2.66
C ASP A 297 -18.29 -2.71 3.42
N MET A 298 -17.89 -3.08 4.64
CA MET A 298 -17.20 -2.20 5.58
C MET A 298 -15.83 -2.73 6.00
N TYR A 299 -14.97 -1.79 6.44
CA TYR A 299 -13.76 -2.12 7.21
C TYR A 299 -14.12 -2.86 8.50
N SER A 300 -13.37 -3.92 8.80
CA SER A 300 -13.30 -4.52 10.13
C SER A 300 -11.84 -4.64 10.56
N PRO A 301 -11.53 -4.44 11.86
CA PRO A 301 -10.16 -4.49 12.39
C PRO A 301 -9.70 -5.93 12.61
N LEU A 302 -9.82 -6.74 11.56
CA LEU A 302 -9.36 -8.13 11.49
C LEU A 302 -8.29 -8.25 10.41
N PRO A 303 -7.40 -9.26 10.49
CA PRO A 303 -6.43 -9.55 9.44
C PRO A 303 -7.09 -9.69 8.06
N VAL A 304 -6.51 -9.05 7.04
CA VAL A 304 -6.95 -9.08 5.64
C VAL A 304 -7.07 -10.53 5.17
N THR A 305 -6.08 -11.36 5.47
CA THR A 305 -6.04 -12.76 5.08
C THR A 305 -7.17 -13.60 5.71
N LYS A 306 -7.68 -13.20 6.89
CA LYS A 306 -8.85 -13.79 7.54
C LYS A 306 -10.16 -13.27 6.95
N ARG A 307 -10.25 -11.97 6.65
CA ARG A 307 -11.47 -11.31 6.17
C ARG A 307 -11.87 -11.75 4.77
N PHE A 308 -10.87 -11.88 3.89
CA PHE A 308 -11.05 -12.15 2.47
C PHE A 308 -10.47 -13.51 2.13
N THR A 309 -11.34 -14.42 1.72
CA THR A 309 -11.06 -15.85 1.51
C THR A 309 -11.64 -16.38 0.21
N LEU A 310 -12.34 -15.54 -0.57
CA LEU A 310 -12.85 -15.90 -1.89
C LEU A 310 -12.00 -15.23 -2.95
N ARG A 311 -11.35 -16.04 -3.78
CA ARG A 311 -10.54 -15.61 -4.92
C ARG A 311 -11.18 -15.95 -6.25
N ASP A 312 -10.52 -15.54 -7.32
CA ASP A 312 -10.81 -15.99 -8.68
C ASP A 312 -10.39 -17.43 -8.93
N GLY A 313 -10.98 -18.06 -9.94
CA GLY A 313 -10.66 -19.42 -10.33
C GLY A 313 -9.54 -19.56 -11.36
N THR A 314 -9.29 -20.80 -11.77
CA THR A 314 -8.23 -21.15 -12.73
C THR A 314 -8.76 -21.42 -14.14
N SER A 315 -10.07 -21.62 -14.30
CA SER A 315 -10.69 -21.86 -15.61
C SER A 315 -11.13 -20.55 -16.26
N GLU A 316 -11.44 -20.56 -17.56
CA GLU A 316 -11.96 -19.37 -18.23
C GLU A 316 -13.31 -18.89 -17.69
N ILE A 317 -14.06 -19.78 -17.04
CA ILE A 317 -15.41 -19.52 -16.52
C ILE A 317 -15.35 -18.71 -15.22
N ASP A 318 -14.35 -18.97 -14.37
CA ASP A 318 -14.29 -18.47 -13.00
C ASP A 318 -13.06 -17.60 -12.69
N ARG A 319 -12.07 -17.50 -13.60
CA ARG A 319 -10.93 -16.59 -13.45
C ARG A 319 -11.32 -15.12 -13.55
N HIS A 320 -10.48 -14.25 -12.97
CA HIS A 320 -10.70 -12.81 -13.03
C HIS A 320 -10.54 -12.31 -14.48
N PRO A 321 -11.50 -11.56 -15.05
CA PRO A 321 -11.51 -11.27 -16.50
C PRO A 321 -10.29 -10.49 -17.00
N SER A 322 -9.70 -9.63 -16.17
CA SER A 322 -8.63 -8.70 -16.57
C SER A 322 -7.31 -8.85 -15.80
N GLU A 323 -7.25 -9.70 -14.77
CA GLU A 323 -6.11 -9.73 -13.83
C GLU A 323 -5.56 -11.15 -13.61
N TRP A 324 -6.20 -12.18 -14.21
CA TRP A 324 -5.89 -13.59 -13.93
C TRP A 324 -4.45 -14.01 -14.28
N ASN A 325 -3.81 -13.36 -15.25
CA ASN A 325 -2.47 -13.72 -15.74
C ASN A 325 -1.40 -12.73 -15.29
N LYS A 326 -1.71 -11.87 -14.33
CA LYS A 326 -0.76 -10.92 -13.77
C LYS A 326 0.22 -11.62 -12.83
N VAL A 327 1.39 -11.02 -12.73
CA VAL A 327 2.50 -11.53 -11.92
C VAL A 327 3.09 -10.43 -11.05
N LYS A 328 3.87 -10.86 -10.06
CA LYS A 328 4.83 -10.02 -9.34
C LYS A 328 6.20 -10.68 -9.35
N SER A 329 7.23 -9.85 -9.15
CA SER A 329 8.60 -10.26 -9.43
C SER A 329 9.43 -10.40 -8.16
N ILE A 330 10.26 -11.43 -8.14
CA ILE A 330 11.43 -11.58 -7.26
C ILE A 330 12.67 -11.57 -8.14
N LEU A 331 13.64 -10.74 -7.82
CA LEU A 331 14.86 -10.53 -8.62
C LEU A 331 16.07 -11.08 -7.87
N LYS A 332 16.97 -11.77 -8.58
CA LYS A 332 18.34 -11.96 -8.11
C LYS A 332 19.09 -10.63 -8.27
N LEU A 333 19.47 -10.00 -7.16
CA LEU A 333 19.94 -8.62 -7.15
C LEU A 333 21.26 -8.39 -7.89
N SER A 334 22.13 -9.41 -7.95
CA SER A 334 23.33 -9.38 -8.81
C SER A 334 22.99 -9.23 -10.30
N ASP A 335 21.76 -9.60 -10.68
CA ASP A 335 21.21 -9.52 -12.03
C ASP A 335 20.34 -8.28 -12.26
N TYR A 336 20.32 -7.33 -11.32
CA TYR A 336 19.60 -6.08 -11.51
C TYR A 336 20.13 -5.27 -12.71
N GLY A 337 19.25 -4.96 -13.66
CA GLY A 337 19.59 -4.24 -14.88
C GLY A 337 19.45 -2.73 -14.74
N HIS A 338 18.23 -2.24 -14.91
CA HIS A 338 17.92 -0.81 -14.92
C HIS A 338 16.47 -0.56 -14.48
N TYR A 339 16.07 0.72 -14.49
CA TYR A 339 14.72 1.17 -14.16
C TYR A 339 13.63 0.28 -14.81
N PRO A 340 12.65 -0.22 -14.04
CA PRO A 340 11.64 -1.16 -14.54
C PRO A 340 10.65 -0.46 -15.49
N LYS A 341 10.05 -1.22 -16.41
CA LYS A 341 8.99 -0.72 -17.32
C LYS A 341 7.57 -0.94 -16.77
N SER A 342 7.47 -1.64 -15.65
CA SER A 342 6.24 -2.06 -15.01
C SER A 342 6.49 -2.27 -13.52
N PRO A 343 5.50 -2.03 -12.63
CA PRO A 343 5.58 -2.43 -11.23
C PRO A 343 5.42 -3.96 -11.02
N HIS A 344 5.18 -4.71 -12.09
CA HIS A 344 4.99 -6.17 -12.04
C HIS A 344 6.28 -6.94 -12.34
N SER A 345 7.30 -6.30 -12.92
CA SER A 345 8.47 -6.98 -13.46
C SER A 345 9.72 -6.10 -13.40
N MET A 346 10.81 -6.71 -12.94
CA MET A 346 12.11 -6.06 -12.90
C MET A 346 12.92 -6.36 -14.16
N ASN A 347 13.64 -5.36 -14.66
CA ASN A 347 14.56 -5.56 -15.77
C ASN A 347 15.88 -6.16 -15.24
N THR A 348 16.44 -7.08 -16.03
CA THR A 348 17.68 -7.76 -15.68
C THR A 348 18.88 -7.18 -16.42
N ASN A 349 20.09 -7.41 -15.93
CA ASN A 349 21.32 -7.03 -16.59
C ASN A 349 21.67 -8.08 -17.66
N LYS A 350 21.95 -7.64 -18.89
CA LYS A 350 22.25 -8.55 -20.00
C LYS A 350 23.54 -9.35 -19.78
N GLU A 351 24.54 -8.78 -19.13
CA GLU A 351 25.85 -9.42 -18.93
C GLU A 351 25.79 -10.53 -17.89
N THR A 352 25.11 -10.30 -16.77
CA THR A 352 25.02 -11.27 -15.67
C THR A 352 23.86 -12.26 -15.87
N ALA A 353 22.69 -11.77 -16.32
CA ALA A 353 21.49 -12.58 -16.52
C ALA A 353 21.36 -13.17 -17.93
N GLY A 354 22.21 -12.77 -18.89
CA GLY A 354 22.18 -13.23 -20.28
C GLY A 354 21.12 -12.54 -21.16
N SER A 355 20.19 -11.80 -20.56
CA SER A 355 19.13 -11.04 -21.23
C SER A 355 18.73 -9.86 -20.37
N SER A 356 18.21 -8.77 -20.97
CA SER A 356 17.59 -7.68 -20.22
C SER A 356 16.17 -7.98 -19.74
N LYS A 357 15.65 -9.14 -20.14
CA LYS A 357 14.31 -9.67 -19.81
C LYS A 357 14.42 -11.15 -19.43
N ALA A 358 15.37 -11.48 -18.56
CA ALA A 358 15.57 -12.86 -18.09
C ALA A 358 14.50 -13.22 -17.05
N TRP A 359 13.23 -13.28 -17.51
CA TRP A 359 12.09 -13.67 -16.69
C TRP A 359 11.84 -15.16 -16.80
N ILE A 360 11.55 -15.78 -15.66
CA ILE A 360 11.15 -17.18 -15.54
C ILE A 360 9.99 -17.27 -14.56
N ASP A 361 9.17 -18.29 -14.67
CA ASP A 361 8.18 -18.70 -13.67
C ASP A 361 8.68 -19.92 -12.88
N THR A 362 7.85 -20.49 -12.02
CA THR A 362 8.23 -21.63 -11.16
C THR A 362 8.53 -22.92 -11.94
N ASN A 363 8.21 -22.99 -13.24
CA ASN A 363 8.62 -24.06 -14.14
C ASN A 363 9.93 -23.76 -14.88
N GLY A 364 10.61 -22.64 -14.56
CA GLY A 364 11.88 -22.22 -15.17
C GLY A 364 11.74 -21.60 -16.57
N LYS A 365 10.52 -21.36 -17.05
CA LYS A 365 10.20 -20.76 -18.36
C LYS A 365 9.02 -19.81 -18.23
N GLY A 366 8.39 -19.38 -19.32
CA GLY A 366 7.14 -18.63 -19.23
C GLY A 366 6.79 -17.89 -20.52
N ASN A 367 5.50 -17.74 -20.78
CA ASN A 367 4.97 -16.97 -21.90
C ASN A 367 4.61 -15.54 -21.44
N PHE A 368 5.60 -14.66 -21.48
CA PHE A 368 5.48 -13.30 -20.97
C PHE A 368 5.10 -12.27 -22.04
N ASP A 369 4.39 -11.21 -21.63
CA ASP A 369 4.20 -10.05 -22.48
C ASP A 369 5.50 -9.23 -22.66
N SER A 370 5.44 -8.20 -23.50
CA SER A 370 6.65 -7.42 -23.87
C SER A 370 7.34 -6.71 -22.70
N ILE A 371 6.64 -6.53 -21.58
CA ILE A 371 7.13 -5.85 -20.38
C ILE A 371 7.25 -6.80 -19.18
N GLY A 372 6.89 -8.08 -19.29
CA GLY A 372 6.97 -9.06 -18.20
C GLY A 372 5.87 -8.96 -17.16
N ALA A 373 4.82 -8.15 -17.40
CA ALA A 373 3.75 -7.89 -16.44
C ALA A 373 2.66 -8.97 -16.45
N ILE A 374 2.69 -9.84 -17.46
CA ILE A 374 1.73 -10.92 -17.68
C ILE A 374 2.52 -12.19 -17.95
N ASN A 375 2.08 -13.32 -17.37
CA ASN A 375 2.48 -14.67 -17.77
C ASN A 375 1.23 -15.47 -18.16
N HIS A 376 1.13 -15.86 -19.43
CA HIS A 376 -0.02 -16.62 -19.94
C HIS A 376 -0.05 -18.06 -19.44
N ASP A 377 1.08 -18.62 -18.98
CA ASP A 377 1.16 -20.00 -18.50
C ASP A 377 0.58 -20.15 -17.08
N ARG A 378 0.60 -19.06 -16.28
CA ARG A 378 0.06 -18.93 -14.91
C ARG A 378 0.25 -20.19 -14.04
N PRO A 379 1.48 -20.66 -13.78
CA PRO A 379 1.67 -21.72 -12.80
C PRO A 379 1.28 -21.23 -11.40
N VAL A 380 0.57 -22.08 -10.66
CA VAL A 380 0.03 -21.79 -9.32
C VAL A 380 0.21 -22.96 -8.34
N ASP A 381 0.92 -24.02 -8.74
CA ASP A 381 1.09 -25.27 -7.99
C ASP A 381 2.31 -25.27 -7.05
N VAL A 382 3.26 -24.38 -7.28
CA VAL A 382 4.48 -24.22 -6.46
C VAL A 382 4.36 -23.03 -5.51
N ALA A 383 4.05 -21.86 -6.05
CA ALA A 383 3.89 -20.61 -5.30
C ALA A 383 2.88 -19.71 -6.01
N VAL A 384 2.22 -18.83 -5.25
CA VAL A 384 1.24 -17.87 -5.76
C VAL A 384 1.23 -16.62 -4.89
N ILE A 385 0.94 -15.46 -5.45
CA ILE A 385 0.63 -14.26 -4.69
C ILE A 385 -0.89 -14.16 -4.51
N HIS A 386 -1.34 -14.06 -3.26
CA HIS A 386 -2.69 -13.66 -2.92
C HIS A 386 -2.77 -12.13 -2.95
N HIS A 387 -3.48 -11.59 -3.93
CA HIS A 387 -3.62 -10.14 -4.10
C HIS A 387 -5.00 -9.69 -3.62
N TYR A 388 -5.03 -8.99 -2.49
CA TYR A 388 -6.21 -8.44 -1.82
C TYR A 388 -6.57 -7.05 -2.36
N LYS A 389 -6.72 -6.98 -3.68
CA LYS A 389 -6.90 -5.72 -4.43
C LYS A 389 -8.10 -4.90 -3.93
N TYR A 390 -9.21 -5.58 -3.67
CA TYR A 390 -10.52 -4.97 -3.45
C TYR A 390 -10.78 -4.64 -1.98
N LEU A 391 -10.42 -5.52 -1.03
CA LEU A 391 -10.87 -5.42 0.36
C LEU A 391 -12.42 -5.30 0.41
N SER A 392 -13.02 -4.62 1.39
CA SER A 392 -14.47 -4.36 1.37
C SER A 392 -14.86 -3.34 0.31
N SER A 393 -16.14 -3.29 -0.07
CA SER A 393 -16.65 -2.33 -1.05
C SER A 393 -16.31 -0.87 -0.72
N LYS A 394 -16.39 -0.45 0.55
CA LYS A 394 -16.03 0.93 0.94
C LYS A 394 -14.53 1.17 1.01
N GLU A 395 -13.74 0.18 1.40
CA GLU A 395 -12.27 0.27 1.31
C GLU A 395 -11.84 0.41 -0.16
N PHE A 396 -12.45 -0.37 -1.07
CA PHE A 396 -12.23 -0.26 -2.51
C PHE A 396 -12.62 1.13 -3.04
N HIS A 397 -13.78 1.64 -2.61
CA HIS A 397 -14.24 2.98 -2.97
C HIS A 397 -13.25 4.07 -2.52
N TRP A 398 -12.82 4.01 -1.26
CA TRP A 398 -11.81 4.91 -0.73
C TRP A 398 -10.51 4.89 -1.55
N LYS A 399 -9.97 3.69 -1.80
CA LYS A 399 -8.74 3.47 -2.58
C LYS A 399 -8.85 3.99 -4.02
N SER A 400 -10.02 3.86 -4.62
CA SER A 400 -10.26 4.10 -6.05
C SER A 400 -10.70 5.53 -6.38
N CYS A 401 -11.59 6.11 -5.55
CA CYS A 401 -12.26 7.39 -5.81
C CYS A 401 -11.82 8.54 -4.91
N ILE A 402 -11.17 8.28 -3.77
CA ILE A 402 -10.88 9.34 -2.79
C ILE A 402 -9.37 9.55 -2.63
N ARG A 403 -8.67 8.48 -2.30
CA ARG A 403 -7.25 8.49 -1.90
C ARG A 403 -6.26 8.73 -3.03
N LYS A 404 -6.66 8.39 -4.27
CA LYS A 404 -5.82 8.19 -5.46
C LYS A 404 -4.68 7.17 -5.25
N THR A 405 -4.20 6.58 -6.33
CA THR A 405 -3.03 5.69 -6.28
C THR A 405 -1.73 6.43 -5.97
N VAL A 406 -0.66 5.68 -5.74
CA VAL A 406 0.73 6.18 -5.65
C VAL A 406 1.25 6.83 -6.95
N ASP A 407 0.48 6.67 -8.04
CA ASP A 407 0.72 7.34 -9.33
C ASP A 407 -0.18 8.57 -9.53
N ASP A 408 -0.85 9.04 -8.47
CA ASP A 408 -1.79 10.19 -8.46
C ASP A 408 -2.94 10.04 -9.46
N LYS A 409 -3.50 8.83 -9.55
CA LYS A 409 -4.63 8.51 -10.44
C LYS A 409 -5.81 7.98 -9.65
N TYR A 410 -7.02 8.37 -10.04
CA TYR A 410 -8.21 7.60 -9.72
C TYR A 410 -8.23 6.36 -10.62
N LYS A 411 -8.24 5.18 -10.01
CA LYS A 411 -8.26 3.89 -10.72
C LYS A 411 -9.58 3.22 -10.38
N HIS A 412 -10.28 2.68 -11.36
CA HIS A 412 -11.59 2.04 -11.15
C HIS A 412 -12.68 2.99 -10.59
N CYS A 413 -12.56 4.29 -10.86
CA CYS A 413 -13.55 5.29 -10.49
C CYS A 413 -13.96 6.12 -11.70
N ARG A 414 -15.26 6.31 -11.92
CA ARG A 414 -15.83 7.18 -12.96
C ARG A 414 -16.99 7.97 -12.35
N ASN A 415 -17.00 9.29 -12.53
CA ASN A 415 -18.06 10.17 -12.00
C ASN A 415 -18.30 9.99 -10.48
N ASN A 416 -17.24 9.82 -9.70
CA ASN A 416 -17.29 9.50 -8.26
C ASN A 416 -17.98 8.17 -7.90
N GLU A 417 -18.21 7.30 -8.88
CA GLU A 417 -18.69 5.93 -8.65
C GLU A 417 -17.58 4.94 -8.96
N THR A 418 -17.37 3.98 -8.06
CA THR A 418 -16.43 2.88 -8.31
C THR A 418 -17.02 1.84 -9.25
N GLU A 419 -16.15 1.25 -10.07
CA GLU A 419 -16.48 0.01 -10.78
C GLU A 419 -16.93 -1.07 -9.78
N VAL A 420 -17.83 -1.96 -10.23
CA VAL A 420 -18.33 -3.05 -9.38
C VAL A 420 -17.14 -3.93 -8.97
N PRO A 421 -16.85 -4.06 -7.66
CA PRO A 421 -15.69 -4.81 -7.22
C PRO A 421 -15.93 -6.31 -7.41
N TYR A 422 -14.85 -7.04 -7.70
CA TYR A 422 -14.92 -8.49 -7.83
C TYR A 422 -15.22 -9.13 -6.48
N VAL A 423 -16.13 -10.11 -6.43
CA VAL A 423 -16.56 -10.75 -5.17
C VAL A 423 -15.71 -11.96 -4.80
N GLY A 424 -15.16 -12.67 -5.79
CA GLY A 424 -14.52 -13.97 -5.59
C GLY A 424 -15.54 -15.11 -5.52
N THR A 425 -15.12 -16.31 -5.95
CA THR A 425 -16.00 -17.48 -6.01
C THR A 425 -15.36 -18.74 -5.44
N VAL A 426 -14.03 -18.81 -5.36
CA VAL A 426 -13.31 -19.99 -4.90
C VAL A 426 -12.73 -19.73 -3.52
N TYR A 427 -13.11 -20.56 -2.55
CA TYR A 427 -12.59 -20.49 -1.19
C TYR A 427 -11.11 -20.88 -1.13
N ASP A 428 -10.30 -20.04 -0.48
CA ASP A 428 -8.88 -20.21 -0.27
C ASP A 428 -8.43 -19.36 0.93
N ASP A 429 -8.17 -20.00 2.08
CA ASP A 429 -7.66 -19.35 3.29
C ASP A 429 -6.17 -19.65 3.53
N SER A 430 -5.45 -20.12 2.51
CA SER A 430 -4.07 -20.59 2.68
C SER A 430 -3.10 -19.52 3.20
N ALA A 431 -3.28 -18.25 2.83
CA ALA A 431 -2.53 -17.13 3.43
C ALA A 431 -2.86 -16.96 4.93
N TRP A 432 -4.12 -17.10 5.35
CA TRP A 432 -4.48 -17.04 6.77
C TRP A 432 -3.85 -18.18 7.58
N GLN A 433 -3.91 -19.40 7.03
CA GLN A 433 -3.29 -20.56 7.66
C GLN A 433 -1.76 -20.40 7.75
N THR A 434 -1.13 -19.85 6.71
CA THR A 434 0.31 -19.55 6.69
C THR A 434 0.67 -18.51 7.75
N LEU A 435 -0.11 -17.43 7.88
CA LEU A 435 0.11 -16.40 8.91
C LEU A 435 0.06 -17.00 10.31
N LYS A 436 -0.98 -17.77 10.63
CA LYS A 436 -1.12 -18.39 11.96
C LYS A 436 -0.04 -19.43 12.23
N LYS A 437 0.35 -20.22 11.22
CA LYS A 437 1.43 -21.21 11.33
C LYS A 437 2.76 -20.54 11.67
N ASN A 438 3.06 -19.41 11.02
CA ASN A 438 4.36 -18.78 11.11
C ASN A 438 4.45 -17.68 12.16
N VAL A 439 3.32 -17.09 12.56
CA VAL A 439 3.23 -16.03 13.58
C VAL A 439 2.04 -16.33 14.50
N PRO A 440 2.17 -17.31 15.43
CA PRO A 440 1.03 -17.89 16.16
C PRO A 440 0.15 -16.92 16.95
N LYS A 441 0.65 -15.73 17.30
CA LYS A 441 -0.15 -14.69 17.98
C LYS A 441 -1.41 -14.31 17.18
N TYR A 442 -1.38 -14.43 15.85
CA TYR A 442 -2.53 -14.12 15.01
C TYR A 442 -3.66 -15.15 15.16
N ALA A 443 -3.40 -16.36 15.66
CA ALA A 443 -4.46 -17.35 15.90
C ALA A 443 -5.52 -16.87 16.91
N ALA A 444 -5.18 -15.92 17.79
CA ALA A 444 -6.15 -15.28 18.67
C ALA A 444 -7.31 -14.61 17.90
N PHE A 445 -7.09 -14.21 16.64
CA PHE A 445 -8.16 -13.64 15.83
C PHE A 445 -9.21 -14.67 15.39
N ASP A 446 -8.96 -15.98 15.50
CA ASP A 446 -9.98 -17.00 15.21
C ASP A 446 -11.18 -16.91 16.16
N GLU A 447 -11.00 -16.34 17.36
CA GLU A 447 -12.06 -16.13 18.35
C GLU A 447 -13.01 -14.99 17.99
N PHE A 448 -12.65 -14.13 17.04
CA PHE A 448 -13.49 -13.03 16.58
C PHE A 448 -14.15 -13.37 15.24
N GLU A 449 -15.45 -13.15 15.17
CA GLU A 449 -16.19 -13.17 13.92
C GLU A 449 -16.11 -11.80 13.24
N ASP A 450 -16.17 -11.82 11.91
CA ASP A 450 -16.32 -10.61 11.12
C ASP A 450 -17.81 -10.23 11.10
N PHE A 451 -18.22 -9.40 12.07
CA PHE A 451 -19.62 -9.01 12.31
C PHE A 451 -20.15 -7.92 11.34
N MET A 452 -19.39 -7.56 10.31
CA MET A 452 -19.66 -6.49 9.34
C MET A 452 -19.70 -7.03 7.91
#